data_AF-A0A8S9WG86-F1
#
_entry.id   AF-A0A8S9WG86-F1
#
_cell.length_a   1.000
_cell.length_b   1.000
_cell.length_c   1.000
_cell.angle_alpha   90.00
_cell.angle_beta   90.00
_cell.angle_gamma   90.00
#
_symmetry.space_group_name_H-M   'P 1'
#
loop_
_entity.id
_entity.type
_entity.pdbx_description
1 polymer ?
#
loop_
_entity_poly.entity_id
_entity_poly.type
_entity_poly.pdbx_seq_one_letter_code
_entity_poly.pdbx_strand_id
1 'polypeptide(L)'
;MTKYAAIVVGAGISGVLAALTLSKHGKNVLVLEKMQYVGGNCNSYTLDGFQVDTGPHALTNLAAGPLKRLMDTYFDYIPVFEDHGNYYARIDTDFVKIPTNLKGFVTFEILPKKDRLALTTAITKAITLSTFGTDLSKQSVYDSLPRTLSKDTYDFVNTISYFLSGKSMKETSAHRVLTGSDFIKDSVTQEQFEAMVAKIEKPPQTESILQSIIPYNLHAPLKARLDSSFVSSIPLKNLYSPLTYVGRLAATKGADLQGYPRKGLKSVLNAVLYSLPKTVVIKTESEVKRILVEEGRVVGVEADELYYADMVIYTGFAKNLPSVVDDLPKSYAENLNGIAQAKSLTIWLGLEKKLDAFNYIGSEVWFRDNSYWAMPITNYDSSLAPKDKQLVGFGFVIDENKTEQSETKKAYETIYRGDPEDRKACGAAA
;
A
#
# COMPACT_ATOMS: atom_id res chain seq x y z
N MET A 1 38.82 9.51 -2.63
CA MET A 1 37.36 9.50 -2.88
C MET A 1 36.68 8.85 -1.70
N THR A 2 35.58 9.42 -1.21
CA THR A 2 34.86 8.91 -0.04
C THR A 2 34.02 7.69 -0.44
N LYS A 3 34.32 6.52 0.11
CA LYS A 3 33.55 5.29 -0.12
C LYS A 3 32.36 5.24 0.83
N TYR A 4 31.14 5.09 0.32
CA TYR A 4 29.95 4.93 1.14
C TYR A 4 29.80 3.47 1.59
N ALA A 5 29.16 3.24 2.73
CA ALA A 5 28.88 1.88 3.20
C ALA A 5 27.77 1.22 2.37
N ALA A 6 26.80 2.01 1.88
CA ALA A 6 25.79 1.59 0.93
C ALA A 6 25.32 2.77 0.09
N ILE A 7 24.88 2.48 -1.13
CA ILE A 7 24.19 3.42 -2.01
C ILE A 7 22.76 2.93 -2.24
N VAL A 8 21.77 3.80 -2.09
CA VAL A 8 20.37 3.54 -2.37
C VAL A 8 19.97 4.25 -3.65
N VAL A 9 19.46 3.51 -4.63
CA VAL A 9 18.95 4.05 -5.89
C VAL A 9 17.44 4.24 -5.78
N GLY A 10 17.01 5.49 -5.75
CA GLY A 10 15.64 5.95 -5.55
C GLY A 10 15.36 6.40 -4.11
N ALA A 11 14.75 7.58 -3.97
CA ALA A 11 14.28 8.13 -2.69
C ALA A 11 12.75 8.04 -2.57
N GLY A 12 12.15 6.98 -3.12
CA GLY A 12 10.81 6.56 -2.73
C GLY A 12 10.78 6.08 -1.27
N ILE A 13 9.58 5.86 -0.71
CA ILE A 13 9.41 5.42 0.69
C ILE A 13 10.28 4.21 1.05
N SER A 14 10.38 3.21 0.16
CA SER A 14 11.23 2.03 0.36
C SER A 14 12.72 2.38 0.47
N GLY A 15 13.20 3.31 -0.34
CA GLY A 15 14.59 3.75 -0.35
C GLY A 15 14.97 4.54 0.90
N VAL A 16 14.13 5.49 1.31
CA VAL A 16 14.39 6.27 2.54
C VAL A 16 14.25 5.42 3.80
N LEU A 17 13.36 4.42 3.83
CA LEU A 17 13.28 3.45 4.93
C LEU A 17 14.52 2.53 5.00
N ALA A 18 15.04 2.10 3.85
CA ALA A 18 16.28 1.34 3.79
C ALA A 18 17.47 2.16 4.28
N ALA A 19 17.58 3.43 3.84
CA ALA A 19 18.60 4.35 4.30
C ALA A 19 18.50 4.63 5.81
N LEU A 20 17.29 4.85 6.34
CA LEU A 20 17.04 5.01 7.77
C LEU A 20 17.51 3.79 8.57
N THR A 21 17.13 2.59 8.12
CA THR A 21 17.50 1.35 8.80
C THR A 21 19.02 1.18 8.84
N LEU A 22 19.69 1.25 7.68
CA LEU A 22 21.15 1.09 7.61
C LEU A 22 21.90 2.14 8.44
N SER A 23 21.45 3.40 8.39
CA SER A 23 22.11 4.49 9.11
C SER A 23 21.93 4.43 10.62
N LYS A 24 20.77 3.97 11.12
CA LYS A 24 20.57 3.67 12.56
C LYS A 24 21.48 2.53 13.05
N HIS A 25 22.00 1.70 12.14
CA HIS A 25 23.05 0.70 12.39
C HIS A 25 24.47 1.22 12.06
N GLY A 26 24.69 2.54 12.08
CA GLY A 26 26.00 3.16 11.98
C GLY A 26 26.61 3.18 10.57
N LYS A 27 25.82 2.88 9.53
CA LYS A 27 26.30 2.94 8.14
C LYS A 27 26.16 4.35 7.56
N ASN A 28 27.18 4.79 6.81
CA ASN A 28 27.10 6.01 6.00
C ASN A 28 26.45 5.68 4.65
N VAL A 29 25.33 6.32 4.34
CA VAL A 29 24.48 5.95 3.20
C VAL A 29 24.30 7.13 2.27
N LEU A 30 24.49 6.89 0.97
CA LEU A 30 24.12 7.82 -0.08
C LEU A 30 22.80 7.38 -0.70
N VAL A 31 21.84 8.29 -0.87
CA VAL A 31 20.59 8.07 -1.60
C VAL A 31 20.60 8.96 -2.84
N LEU A 32 20.37 8.37 -4.01
CA LEU A 32 20.31 9.07 -5.29
C LEU A 32 18.89 9.01 -5.84
N GLU A 33 18.28 10.17 -6.07
CA GLU A 33 16.93 10.33 -6.60
C GLU A 33 16.98 11.11 -7.90
N LYS A 34 16.32 10.61 -8.94
CA LYS A 34 16.29 11.24 -10.26
C LYS A 34 15.39 12.48 -10.30
N MET A 35 14.36 12.52 -9.45
CA MET A 35 13.42 13.63 -9.37
C MET A 35 13.97 14.77 -8.50
N GLN A 36 13.40 15.97 -8.66
CA GLN A 36 13.68 17.13 -7.80
C GLN A 36 13.11 17.01 -6.37
N TYR A 37 12.39 15.93 -6.06
CA TYR A 37 11.75 15.72 -4.77
C TYR A 37 11.84 14.25 -4.32
N VAL A 38 11.78 14.06 -3.00
CA VAL A 38 11.79 12.77 -2.32
C VAL A 38 10.35 12.29 -2.03
N GLY A 39 10.16 10.98 -1.92
CA GLY A 39 8.93 10.33 -1.45
C GLY A 39 8.27 9.41 -2.46
N GLY A 40 8.48 9.65 -3.76
CA GLY A 40 7.81 8.90 -4.84
C GLY A 40 6.28 8.90 -4.66
N ASN A 41 5.69 7.70 -4.59
CA ASN A 41 4.25 7.52 -4.36
C ASN A 41 3.81 7.81 -2.91
N CYS A 42 4.72 7.93 -1.95
CA CYS A 42 4.38 8.34 -0.57
C CYS A 42 4.66 9.83 -0.41
N ASN A 43 3.82 10.66 -1.03
CA ASN A 43 3.99 12.10 -1.01
C ASN A 43 2.64 12.81 -1.07
N SER A 44 2.65 14.10 -0.78
CA SER A 44 1.51 14.99 -1.00
C SER A 44 2.01 16.33 -1.54
N TYR A 45 1.16 17.02 -2.31
CA TYR A 45 1.42 18.36 -2.82
C TYR A 45 0.18 19.25 -2.61
N THR A 46 0.37 20.56 -2.65
CA THR A 46 -0.72 21.52 -2.48
C THR A 46 -1.05 22.20 -3.80
N LEU A 47 -2.34 22.25 -4.13
CA LEU A 47 -2.88 22.95 -5.31
C LEU A 47 -4.13 23.71 -4.86
N ASP A 48 -4.16 25.03 -5.06
CA ASP A 48 -5.29 25.90 -4.70
C ASP A 48 -5.79 25.75 -3.24
N GLY A 49 -4.86 25.47 -2.32
CA GLY A 49 -5.15 25.26 -0.90
C GLY A 49 -5.63 23.84 -0.55
N PHE A 50 -5.78 22.95 -1.53
CA PHE A 50 -6.07 21.53 -1.33
C PHE A 50 -4.77 20.73 -1.29
N GLN A 51 -4.62 19.84 -0.31
CA GLN A 51 -3.48 18.93 -0.21
C GLN A 51 -3.84 17.55 -0.78
N VAL A 52 -3.21 17.21 -1.89
CA VAL A 52 -3.46 16.00 -2.68
C VAL A 52 -2.36 14.98 -2.44
N ASP A 53 -2.74 13.73 -2.19
CA ASP A 53 -1.82 12.60 -2.03
C ASP A 53 -1.46 11.96 -3.39
N THR A 54 -0.23 11.45 -3.53
CA THR A 54 0.29 10.89 -4.81
C THR A 54 0.25 9.38 -4.93
N GLY A 55 -0.24 8.65 -3.92
CA GLY A 55 -0.21 7.18 -3.93
C GLY A 55 -1.16 6.52 -2.94
N PRO A 56 -0.67 5.67 -2.01
CA PRO A 56 -1.54 4.84 -1.20
C PRO A 56 -2.42 5.67 -0.25
N HIS A 57 -3.58 5.14 0.05
CA HIS A 57 -4.58 5.87 0.81
C HIS A 57 -5.13 5.09 2.01
N ALA A 58 -4.81 3.82 2.08
CA ALA A 58 -5.00 2.98 3.25
C ALA A 58 -3.67 2.32 3.54
N LEU A 59 -3.12 2.57 4.73
CA LEU A 59 -1.95 1.86 5.24
C LEU A 59 -2.46 0.77 6.17
N THR A 60 -2.14 -0.47 5.82
CA THR A 60 -2.66 -1.66 6.52
C THR A 60 -1.64 -2.23 7.50
N ASN A 61 -2.10 -3.11 8.38
CA ASN A 61 -1.25 -3.78 9.37
C ASN A 61 -0.52 -2.79 10.31
N LEU A 62 -1.15 -1.67 10.69
CA LEU A 62 -0.53 -0.68 11.57
C LEU A 62 -0.42 -1.17 13.02
N ALA A 63 -1.10 -2.27 13.38
CA ALA A 63 -0.97 -2.87 14.70
C ALA A 63 0.33 -3.69 14.87
N ALA A 64 0.78 -4.41 13.83
CA ALA A 64 1.85 -5.40 13.96
C ALA A 64 2.67 -5.66 12.67
N GLY A 65 2.41 -4.90 11.60
CA GLY A 65 3.03 -5.07 10.29
C GLY A 65 4.44 -4.50 10.19
N PRO A 66 5.10 -4.68 9.03
CA PRO A 66 6.48 -4.23 8.83
C PRO A 66 6.68 -2.74 9.08
N LEU A 67 5.75 -1.89 8.60
CA LEU A 67 5.83 -0.45 8.83
C LEU A 67 5.74 -0.12 10.32
N LYS A 68 4.87 -0.79 11.08
CA LYS A 68 4.78 -0.60 12.54
C LYS A 68 6.10 -0.94 13.23
N ARG A 69 6.73 -2.05 12.84
CA ARG A 69 8.05 -2.44 13.39
C ARG A 69 9.12 -1.39 13.07
N LEU A 70 9.15 -0.88 11.84
CA LEU A 70 10.09 0.18 11.45
C LEU A 70 9.83 1.47 12.23
N MET A 71 8.57 1.86 12.42
CA MET A 71 8.18 3.01 13.24
C MET A 71 8.69 2.86 14.67
N ASP A 72 8.40 1.72 15.31
CA ASP A 72 8.79 1.48 16.71
C ASP A 72 10.30 1.40 16.93
N THR A 73 11.03 0.94 15.92
CA THR A 73 12.48 0.66 16.05
C THR A 73 13.33 1.85 15.63
N TYR A 74 12.94 2.56 14.56
CA TYR A 74 13.82 3.50 13.89
C TYR A 74 13.29 4.92 13.77
N PHE A 75 11.99 5.16 13.97
CA PHE A 75 11.44 6.49 13.82
C PHE A 75 11.61 7.27 15.12
N ASP A 76 12.11 8.50 14.99
CA ASP A 76 12.18 9.46 16.10
C ASP A 76 10.83 10.18 16.30
N TYR A 77 9.97 10.15 15.27
CA TYR A 77 8.61 10.71 15.29
C TYR A 77 7.62 9.71 14.72
N ILE A 78 6.52 9.46 15.43
CA ILE A 78 5.49 8.52 14.98
C ILE A 78 4.32 9.33 14.38
N PRO A 79 3.97 9.12 13.09
CA PRO A 79 2.81 9.76 12.50
C PRO A 79 1.52 9.27 13.17
N VAL A 80 0.54 10.17 13.28
CA VAL A 80 -0.79 9.84 13.81
C VAL A 80 -1.66 9.33 12.67
N PHE A 81 -2.38 8.24 12.91
CA PHE A 81 -3.29 7.63 11.94
C PHE A 81 -4.73 7.75 12.44
N GLU A 82 -5.63 8.13 11.53
CA GLU A 82 -7.07 7.98 11.70
C GLU A 82 -7.49 6.59 11.24
N ASP A 83 -8.52 6.03 11.87
CA ASP A 83 -9.10 4.75 11.43
C ASP A 83 -9.62 4.88 9.99
N HIS A 84 -9.25 3.93 9.12
CA HIS A 84 -9.66 3.95 7.71
C HIS A 84 -11.17 3.80 7.54
N GLY A 85 -11.88 3.23 8.52
CA GLY A 85 -13.32 3.00 8.42
C GLY A 85 -13.66 1.78 7.58
N ASN A 86 -14.57 1.94 6.62
CA ASN A 86 -15.14 0.80 5.89
C ASN A 86 -14.94 0.91 4.39
N TYR A 87 -15.02 -0.25 3.73
CA TYR A 87 -15.17 -0.32 2.29
C TYR A 87 -16.65 -0.36 1.94
N TYR A 88 -17.05 0.40 0.92
CA TYR A 88 -18.42 0.46 0.42
C TYR A 88 -18.44 0.12 -1.06
N ALA A 89 -19.50 -0.53 -1.50
CA ALA A 89 -19.82 -0.70 -2.89
C ALA A 89 -20.97 0.25 -3.24
N ARG A 90 -20.78 1.03 -4.30
CA ARG A 90 -21.81 1.88 -4.87
C ARG A 90 -22.29 1.31 -6.19
N ILE A 91 -23.61 1.19 -6.32
CA ILE A 91 -24.30 0.92 -7.57
C ILE A 91 -25.53 1.79 -7.58
N ASP A 92 -25.74 2.57 -8.63
CA ASP A 92 -26.92 3.43 -8.73
C ASP A 92 -27.11 4.20 -7.40
N THR A 93 -28.31 4.22 -6.83
CA THR A 93 -28.57 4.87 -5.53
C THR A 93 -28.09 4.07 -4.32
N ASP A 94 -27.71 2.80 -4.50
CA ASP A 94 -27.32 1.91 -3.43
C ASP A 94 -25.88 2.16 -3.00
N PHE A 95 -25.69 2.27 -1.68
CA PHE A 95 -24.39 2.42 -1.05
C PHE A 95 -24.31 1.44 0.12
N VAL A 96 -23.63 0.32 -0.11
CA VAL A 96 -23.65 -0.82 0.81
C VAL A 96 -22.25 -1.14 1.28
N LYS A 97 -22.07 -1.29 2.59
CA LYS A 97 -20.80 -1.72 3.17
C LYS A 97 -20.39 -3.09 2.60
N ILE A 98 -19.18 -3.17 2.06
CA ILE A 98 -18.57 -4.42 1.62
C ILE A 98 -18.26 -5.27 2.86
N PRO A 99 -18.78 -6.50 2.94
CA PRO A 99 -18.55 -7.34 4.10
C PRO A 99 -17.11 -7.85 4.13
N THR A 100 -16.54 -7.89 5.34
CA THR A 100 -15.16 -8.33 5.58
C THR A 100 -15.03 -9.82 5.88
N ASN A 101 -16.14 -10.55 5.88
CA ASN A 101 -16.18 -11.97 6.17
C ASN A 101 -17.29 -12.67 5.38
N LEU A 102 -17.17 -14.00 5.29
CA LEU A 102 -18.08 -14.82 4.48
C LEU A 102 -19.52 -14.78 4.97
N LYS A 103 -19.75 -14.66 6.29
CA LYS A 103 -21.10 -14.54 6.87
C LYS A 103 -21.78 -13.25 6.40
N GLY A 104 -21.06 -12.13 6.39
CA GLY A 104 -21.54 -10.86 5.87
C GLY A 104 -21.72 -10.88 4.35
N PHE A 105 -20.90 -11.65 3.62
CA PHE A 105 -21.04 -11.82 2.17
C PHE A 105 -22.39 -12.45 1.79
N VAL A 106 -22.91 -13.38 2.60
CA VAL A 106 -24.24 -13.96 2.38
C VAL A 106 -25.36 -12.91 2.47
N THR A 107 -25.16 -11.80 3.18
CA THR A 107 -26.13 -10.70 3.33
C THR A 107 -25.84 -9.50 2.42
N PHE A 108 -24.89 -9.61 1.48
CA PHE A 108 -24.48 -8.50 0.60
C PHE A 108 -25.46 -8.29 -0.56
N GLU A 109 -26.52 -7.51 -0.35
CA GLU A 109 -27.68 -7.38 -1.26
C GLU A 109 -27.39 -6.81 -2.63
N ILE A 110 -26.22 -6.23 -2.82
CA ILE A 110 -25.76 -5.72 -4.12
C ILE A 110 -25.59 -6.83 -5.17
N LEU A 111 -25.37 -8.09 -4.75
CA LEU A 111 -25.23 -9.24 -5.64
C LEU A 111 -26.44 -10.20 -5.53
N PRO A 112 -26.89 -10.83 -6.63
CA PRO A 112 -27.98 -11.80 -6.60
C PRO A 112 -27.72 -12.95 -5.63
N LYS A 113 -28.75 -13.40 -4.91
CA LYS A 113 -28.64 -14.48 -3.91
C LYS A 113 -27.97 -15.76 -4.45
N LYS A 114 -28.33 -16.17 -5.68
CA LYS A 114 -27.75 -17.35 -6.35
C LYS A 114 -26.24 -17.19 -6.60
N ASP A 115 -25.85 -16.00 -7.03
CA ASP A 115 -24.46 -15.68 -7.34
C ASP A 115 -23.60 -15.63 -6.08
N ARG A 116 -24.12 -15.10 -4.97
CA ARG A 116 -23.42 -15.08 -3.68
C ARG A 116 -23.11 -16.49 -3.19
N LEU A 117 -24.04 -17.43 -3.33
CA LEU A 117 -23.84 -18.83 -2.98
C LEU A 117 -22.78 -19.49 -3.88
N ALA A 118 -22.85 -19.23 -5.19
CA ALA A 118 -21.92 -19.77 -6.16
C ALA A 118 -20.49 -19.24 -5.93
N LEU A 119 -20.33 -17.93 -5.68
CA LEU A 119 -19.06 -17.31 -5.31
C LEU A 119 -18.51 -17.85 -3.98
N THR A 120 -19.37 -17.99 -2.96
CA THR A 120 -18.98 -18.58 -1.68
C THR A 120 -18.40 -19.99 -1.85
N THR A 121 -19.03 -20.78 -2.72
CA THR A 121 -18.54 -22.13 -3.06
C THR A 121 -17.20 -22.08 -3.77
N ALA A 122 -17.03 -21.18 -4.75
CA ALA A 122 -15.78 -21.02 -5.49
C ALA A 122 -14.62 -20.59 -4.57
N ILE A 123 -14.86 -19.61 -3.69
CA ILE A 123 -13.89 -19.14 -2.70
C ILE A 123 -13.51 -20.29 -1.74
N THR A 124 -14.51 -21.01 -1.22
CA THR A 124 -14.28 -22.15 -0.31
C THR A 124 -13.45 -23.25 -0.98
N LYS A 125 -13.72 -23.55 -2.25
CA LYS A 125 -12.93 -24.51 -3.04
C LYS A 125 -11.49 -24.03 -3.21
N ALA A 126 -11.27 -22.78 -3.59
CA ALA A 126 -9.94 -22.21 -3.77
C ALA A 126 -9.13 -22.23 -2.47
N ILE A 127 -9.74 -21.84 -1.34
CA ILE A 127 -9.09 -21.90 -0.02
C ILE A 127 -8.72 -23.34 0.34
N THR A 128 -9.65 -24.29 0.13
CA THR A 128 -9.40 -25.72 0.40
C THR A 128 -8.20 -26.20 -0.41
N LEU A 129 -8.19 -25.97 -1.72
CA LEU A 129 -7.09 -26.38 -2.61
C LEU A 129 -5.75 -25.78 -2.18
N SER A 130 -5.72 -24.48 -1.90
CA SER A 130 -4.52 -23.78 -1.43
C SER A 130 -4.01 -24.32 -0.08
N THR A 131 -4.93 -24.61 0.85
CA THR A 131 -4.60 -25.19 2.17
C THR A 131 -3.95 -26.57 2.03
N PHE A 132 -4.35 -27.35 1.03
CA PHE A 132 -3.76 -28.65 0.71
C PHE A 132 -2.55 -28.55 -0.25
N GLY A 133 -1.95 -27.37 -0.39
CA GLY A 133 -0.69 -27.17 -1.12
C GLY A 133 -0.84 -27.05 -2.64
N THR A 134 -2.06 -26.86 -3.16
CA THR A 134 -2.26 -26.58 -4.59
C THR A 134 -1.76 -25.17 -4.90
N ASP A 135 -0.84 -25.06 -5.86
CA ASP A 135 -0.38 -23.77 -6.36
C ASP A 135 -1.45 -23.14 -7.27
N LEU A 136 -2.08 -22.07 -6.77
CA LEU A 136 -3.07 -21.28 -7.52
C LEU A 136 -2.45 -20.05 -8.20
N SER A 137 -1.12 -19.88 -8.17
CA SER A 137 -0.44 -18.73 -8.77
C SER A 137 -0.64 -18.66 -10.28
N LYS A 138 -0.79 -19.80 -10.95
CA LYS A 138 -0.99 -19.92 -12.40
C LYS A 138 -2.46 -19.99 -12.82
N GLN A 139 -3.39 -20.13 -11.88
CA GLN A 139 -4.82 -20.16 -12.18
C GLN A 139 -5.38 -18.73 -12.11
N SER A 140 -6.07 -18.29 -13.16
CA SER A 140 -6.74 -16.99 -13.12
C SER A 140 -7.95 -17.00 -12.19
N VAL A 141 -8.35 -15.83 -11.71
CA VAL A 141 -9.62 -15.66 -11.00
C VAL A 141 -10.76 -16.12 -11.89
N TYR A 142 -10.77 -15.72 -13.17
CA TYR A 142 -11.81 -16.07 -14.13
C TYR A 142 -12.00 -17.58 -14.32
N ASP A 143 -10.93 -18.36 -14.31
CA ASP A 143 -11.00 -19.82 -14.45
C ASP A 143 -11.50 -20.52 -13.17
N SER A 144 -11.46 -19.81 -12.05
CA SER A 144 -11.96 -20.29 -10.77
C SER A 144 -13.46 -20.00 -10.57
N LEU A 145 -14.08 -19.19 -11.45
CA LEU A 145 -15.47 -18.75 -11.31
C LEU A 145 -16.47 -19.68 -12.02
N PRO A 146 -17.66 -19.90 -11.43
CA PRO A 146 -18.78 -20.56 -12.09
C PRO A 146 -19.24 -19.80 -13.34
N ARG A 147 -19.56 -20.52 -14.43
CA ARG A 147 -20.02 -19.90 -15.68
C ARG A 147 -21.44 -19.33 -15.62
N THR A 148 -22.19 -19.62 -14.56
CA THR A 148 -23.60 -19.25 -14.38
C THR A 148 -23.81 -17.93 -13.64
N LEU A 149 -22.74 -17.21 -13.28
CA LEU A 149 -22.85 -15.93 -12.59
C LEU A 149 -23.46 -14.85 -13.51
N SER A 150 -24.21 -13.93 -12.93
CA SER A 150 -24.70 -12.75 -13.65
C SER A 150 -23.56 -11.82 -14.06
N LYS A 151 -23.86 -10.93 -15.04
CA LYS A 151 -22.93 -9.90 -15.49
C LYS A 151 -22.45 -9.01 -14.34
N ASP A 152 -23.36 -8.55 -13.48
CA ASP A 152 -23.02 -7.68 -12.35
C ASP A 152 -22.02 -8.34 -11.39
N THR A 153 -22.17 -9.65 -11.16
CA THR A 153 -21.21 -10.39 -10.34
C THR A 153 -19.85 -10.52 -11.01
N TYR A 154 -19.81 -10.77 -12.33
CA TYR A 154 -18.55 -10.77 -13.08
C TYR A 154 -17.89 -9.39 -13.05
N ASP A 155 -18.64 -8.31 -13.22
CA ASP A 155 -18.12 -6.94 -13.18
C ASP A 155 -17.58 -6.58 -11.79
N PHE A 156 -18.27 -7.00 -10.73
CA PHE A 156 -17.79 -6.89 -9.35
C PHE A 156 -16.46 -7.62 -9.15
N VAL A 157 -16.37 -8.90 -9.51
CA VAL A 157 -15.14 -9.69 -9.32
C VAL A 157 -13.99 -9.16 -10.17
N ASN A 158 -14.29 -8.71 -11.40
CA ASN A 158 -13.29 -8.09 -12.28
C ASN A 158 -12.78 -6.77 -11.69
N THR A 159 -13.66 -5.96 -11.10
CA THR A 159 -13.29 -4.72 -10.42
C THR A 159 -12.38 -4.97 -9.22
N ILE A 160 -12.71 -5.95 -8.37
CA ILE A 160 -11.85 -6.35 -7.24
C ILE A 160 -10.48 -6.86 -7.75
N SER A 161 -10.47 -7.60 -8.87
CA SER A 161 -9.23 -8.08 -9.49
C SER A 161 -8.31 -6.92 -9.91
N TYR A 162 -8.87 -5.89 -10.56
CA TYR A 162 -8.13 -4.68 -10.91
C TYR A 162 -7.54 -3.97 -9.69
N PHE A 163 -8.26 -3.88 -8.58
CA PHE A 163 -7.72 -3.24 -7.37
C PHE A 163 -6.62 -4.04 -6.69
N LEU A 164 -6.62 -5.37 -6.84
CA LEU A 164 -5.61 -6.23 -6.22
C LEU A 164 -4.32 -6.33 -7.04
N SER A 165 -4.41 -6.29 -8.37
CA SER A 165 -3.28 -6.59 -9.27
C SER A 165 -3.02 -5.55 -10.35
N GLY A 166 -3.94 -4.61 -10.58
CA GLY A 166 -3.95 -3.73 -11.75
C GLY A 166 -4.38 -4.41 -13.05
N LYS A 167 -4.82 -5.67 -13.02
CA LYS A 167 -5.21 -6.45 -14.20
C LYS A 167 -6.60 -7.06 -14.07
N SER A 168 -7.16 -7.48 -15.20
CA SER A 168 -8.49 -8.11 -15.24
C SER A 168 -8.53 -9.43 -14.47
N MET A 169 -9.72 -9.94 -14.17
CA MET A 169 -9.88 -11.27 -13.54
C MET A 169 -9.31 -12.42 -14.39
N LYS A 170 -9.11 -12.21 -15.70
CA LYS A 170 -8.53 -13.22 -16.60
C LYS A 170 -7.02 -13.36 -16.44
N GLU A 171 -6.37 -12.31 -15.95
CA GLU A 171 -4.91 -12.26 -15.78
C GLU A 171 -4.52 -12.29 -14.29
N THR A 172 -5.41 -11.83 -13.42
CA THR A 172 -5.20 -11.87 -11.97
C THR A 172 -5.22 -13.31 -11.49
N SER A 173 -4.18 -13.70 -10.77
CA SER A 173 -4.09 -15.02 -10.15
C SER A 173 -5.11 -15.18 -9.01
N ALA A 174 -5.73 -16.36 -8.91
CA ALA A 174 -6.55 -16.73 -7.76
C ALA A 174 -5.75 -16.68 -6.45
N HIS A 175 -4.46 -17.00 -6.48
CA HIS A 175 -3.57 -16.84 -5.32
C HIS A 175 -3.52 -15.39 -4.81
N ARG A 176 -3.53 -14.40 -5.71
CA ARG A 176 -3.54 -12.98 -5.33
C ARG A 176 -4.83 -12.57 -4.62
N VAL A 177 -5.97 -13.15 -5.01
CA VAL A 177 -7.24 -12.92 -4.30
C VAL A 177 -7.23 -13.55 -2.93
N LEU A 178 -6.69 -14.77 -2.80
CA LEU A 178 -6.62 -15.44 -1.51
C LEU A 178 -5.70 -14.67 -0.55
N THR A 179 -4.47 -14.39 -0.97
CA THR A 179 -3.44 -13.67 -0.17
C THR A 179 -3.72 -12.18 0.02
N GLY A 180 -4.61 -11.62 -0.80
CA GLY A 180 -4.97 -10.21 -0.75
C GLY A 180 -3.76 -9.27 -0.88
N SER A 181 -3.78 -8.20 -0.09
CA SER A 181 -2.66 -7.27 0.07
C SER A 181 -1.82 -7.57 1.32
N ASP A 182 -2.02 -8.73 1.96
CA ASP A 182 -1.31 -9.03 3.20
C ASP A 182 0.18 -9.25 2.94
N PHE A 183 0.98 -8.74 3.88
CA PHE A 183 2.36 -9.16 3.99
C PHE A 183 2.37 -10.66 4.27
N ILE A 184 3.00 -11.45 3.39
CA ILE A 184 3.23 -12.86 3.63
C ILE A 184 4.18 -12.94 4.82
N LYS A 185 3.62 -13.09 6.04
CA LYS A 185 4.37 -13.19 7.30
C LYS A 185 5.42 -14.31 7.27
N ASP A 186 5.29 -15.26 6.35
CA ASP A 186 6.19 -16.39 6.16
C ASP A 186 7.49 -16.06 5.42
N SER A 187 7.68 -14.84 4.90
CA SER A 187 8.92 -14.52 4.18
C SER A 187 10.11 -14.25 5.10
N VAL A 188 9.88 -13.66 6.28
CA VAL A 188 10.91 -13.37 7.30
C VAL A 188 10.27 -13.36 8.69
N THR A 189 10.53 -14.39 9.52
CA THR A 189 10.09 -14.40 10.93
C THR A 189 10.78 -13.30 11.73
N GLN A 190 10.24 -12.95 12.91
CA GLN A 190 10.90 -12.00 13.80
C GLN A 190 12.29 -12.51 14.21
N GLU A 191 12.45 -13.81 14.48
CA GLU A 191 13.78 -14.37 14.75
C GLU A 191 14.71 -14.31 13.54
N GLN A 192 14.19 -14.56 12.33
CA GLN A 192 14.98 -14.44 11.09
C GLN A 192 15.43 -12.99 10.86
N PHE A 193 14.54 -12.01 11.08
CA PHE A 193 14.88 -10.60 10.98
C PHE A 193 15.92 -10.20 12.03
N GLU A 194 15.73 -10.59 13.28
CA GLU A 194 16.69 -10.33 14.36
C GLU A 194 18.04 -10.99 14.09
N ALA A 195 18.06 -12.21 13.55
CA ALA A 195 19.29 -12.90 13.15
C ALA A 195 19.98 -12.20 11.96
N MET A 196 19.22 -11.63 11.01
CA MET A 196 19.76 -10.84 9.91
C MET A 196 20.37 -9.53 10.40
N VAL A 197 19.69 -8.85 11.33
CA VAL A 197 20.14 -7.57 11.91
C VAL A 197 21.31 -7.77 12.87
N ALA A 198 21.33 -8.84 13.67
CA ALA A 198 22.41 -9.14 14.61
C ALA A 198 23.74 -9.48 13.94
N LYS A 199 23.72 -9.92 12.67
CA LYS A 199 24.92 -10.16 11.86
C LYS A 199 25.60 -8.87 11.36
N ILE A 200 24.91 -7.73 11.44
CA ILE A 200 25.48 -6.43 11.14
C ILE A 200 26.09 -5.91 12.44
N GLU A 201 27.41 -5.83 12.52
CA GLU A 201 28.14 -5.42 13.72
C GLU A 201 27.51 -4.17 14.35
N LYS A 202 26.97 -4.32 15.57
CA LYS A 202 26.48 -3.20 16.37
C LYS A 202 27.69 -2.37 16.81
N PRO A 203 27.75 -1.06 16.52
CA PRO A 203 28.71 -0.21 17.21
C PRO A 203 28.37 -0.17 18.72
N PRO A 204 29.37 0.09 19.59
CA PRO A 204 29.18 0.05 21.03
C PRO A 204 28.07 1.01 21.46
N GLN A 205 27.10 0.48 22.21
CA GLN A 205 25.95 1.23 22.70
C GLN A 205 26.42 2.42 23.52
N THR A 206 26.13 3.63 23.05
CA THR A 206 26.04 4.81 23.92
C THR A 206 24.62 4.82 24.47
N GLU A 207 24.49 4.63 25.78
CA GLU A 207 23.22 4.75 26.49
C GLU A 207 22.56 6.09 26.15
N SER A 208 21.27 6.02 25.79
CA SER A 208 20.45 7.18 25.52
C SER A 208 20.33 8.04 26.79
N ILE A 209 20.84 9.28 26.71
CA ILE A 209 20.79 10.32 27.76
C ILE A 209 19.34 10.61 28.22
N LEU A 210 18.31 10.18 27.48
CA LEU A 210 16.90 10.31 27.90
C LEU A 210 16.49 9.36 29.03
N GLN A 211 17.25 8.30 29.31
CA GLN A 211 16.99 7.39 30.42
C GLN A 211 17.45 7.93 31.79
N SER A 212 18.26 9.01 31.83
CA SER A 212 18.83 9.54 33.08
C SER A 212 18.07 10.72 33.69
N ILE A 213 17.03 11.25 33.01
CA ILE A 213 16.34 12.49 33.44
C ILE A 213 14.94 12.23 34.01
N ILE A 214 14.41 11.00 33.89
CA ILE A 214 13.06 10.67 34.39
C ILE A 214 13.17 9.78 35.64
N PRO A 215 12.66 10.22 36.81
CA PRO A 215 12.63 9.42 38.03
C PRO A 215 11.90 8.07 37.83
N TYR A 216 12.48 7.00 38.37
CA TYR A 216 12.05 5.61 38.18
C TYR A 216 10.56 5.35 38.48
N ASN A 217 9.98 6.16 39.37
CA ASN A 217 8.58 6.14 39.80
C ASN A 217 7.57 6.74 38.80
N LEU A 218 8.02 7.32 37.69
CA LEU A 218 7.15 7.83 36.60
C LEU A 218 7.11 6.93 35.37
N HIS A 219 7.88 5.82 35.33
CA HIS A 219 7.81 4.85 34.23
C HIS A 219 6.52 4.02 34.24
N ALA A 220 6.01 3.67 35.43
CA ALA A 220 4.85 2.80 35.57
C ALA A 220 3.51 3.45 35.13
N PRO A 221 3.21 4.74 35.42
CA PRO A 221 1.95 5.35 35.01
C PRO A 221 1.87 5.66 33.51
N LEU A 222 3.00 5.94 32.85
CA LEU A 222 3.05 6.18 31.39
C LEU A 222 2.95 4.89 30.59
N LYS A 223 3.61 3.82 31.06
CA LYS A 223 3.50 2.49 30.46
C LYS A 223 2.10 1.90 30.65
N ALA A 224 1.49 2.08 31.82
CA ALA A 224 0.11 1.68 32.06
C ALA A 224 -0.91 2.45 31.21
N ARG A 225 -0.67 3.73 30.90
CA ARG A 225 -1.54 4.50 29.98
C ARG A 225 -1.40 4.07 28.52
N LEU A 226 -0.23 3.60 28.10
CA LEU A 226 -0.01 3.00 26.78
C LEU A 226 -0.60 1.58 26.68
N ASP A 227 -0.53 0.80 27.77
CA ASP A 227 -1.01 -0.59 27.81
C ASP A 227 -2.54 -0.69 28.05
N SER A 228 -3.18 0.32 28.67
CA SER A 228 -4.62 0.29 29.00
C SER A 228 -5.57 0.62 27.85
N SER A 229 -5.06 1.05 26.70
CA SER A 229 -5.86 1.21 25.48
C SER A 229 -5.58 0.05 24.52
N PHE A 230 -6.45 -0.96 24.59
CA PHE A 230 -6.84 -1.83 23.46
C PHE A 230 -6.02 -3.09 23.12
N VAL A 231 -5.30 -3.72 24.06
CA VAL A 231 -4.67 -5.04 23.79
C VAL A 231 -4.85 -6.02 24.95
N SER A 232 -6.06 -6.55 25.16
CA SER A 232 -6.25 -7.66 26.09
C SER A 232 -7.41 -8.60 25.70
N SER A 233 -7.32 -9.29 24.56
CA SER A 233 -8.21 -10.45 24.31
C SER A 233 -7.79 -11.39 23.17
N ILE A 234 -6.50 -11.65 22.89
CA ILE A 234 -6.10 -12.77 22.01
C ILE A 234 -4.86 -13.47 22.59
N PRO A 235 -4.91 -14.77 22.94
CA PRO A 235 -3.75 -15.52 23.41
C PRO A 235 -2.79 -15.81 22.26
N LEU A 236 -1.55 -15.32 22.38
CA LEU A 236 -0.43 -15.39 21.42
C LEU A 236 0.12 -16.80 21.10
N LYS A 237 -0.54 -17.90 21.49
CA LYS A 237 0.08 -19.24 21.48
C LYS A 237 -0.28 -20.21 20.33
N ASN A 238 -1.18 -19.87 19.41
CA ASN A 238 -1.65 -20.81 18.36
C ASN A 238 -1.49 -20.30 16.90
N LEU A 239 -0.34 -19.71 16.56
CA LEU A 239 -0.12 -19.07 15.24
C LEU A 239 0.50 -19.96 14.13
N TYR A 240 0.73 -21.26 14.35
CA TYR A 240 1.52 -22.12 13.45
C TYR A 240 0.75 -23.31 12.81
N SER A 241 -0.48 -23.10 12.30
CA SER A 241 -1.23 -24.16 11.60
C SER A 241 -1.83 -23.69 10.27
N PRO A 242 -1.76 -24.49 9.18
CA PRO A 242 -2.43 -24.22 7.89
C PRO A 242 -3.95 -23.97 7.99
N LEU A 243 -4.59 -24.43 9.08
CA LEU A 243 -6.01 -24.19 9.38
C LEU A 243 -6.33 -22.72 9.72
N THR A 244 -5.33 -21.86 9.88
CA THR A 244 -5.49 -20.43 10.19
C THR A 244 -5.96 -19.57 9.03
N TYR A 245 -6.05 -20.06 7.78
CA TYR A 245 -6.56 -19.24 6.67
C TYR A 245 -8.09 -19.08 6.74
N VAL A 246 -8.79 -20.19 6.88
CA VAL A 246 -10.25 -20.23 7.15
C VAL A 246 -10.54 -19.63 8.52
N GLY A 247 -9.66 -19.89 9.50
CA GLY A 247 -9.69 -19.27 10.82
C GLY A 247 -9.55 -17.74 10.80
N ARG A 248 -8.73 -17.14 9.94
CA ARG A 248 -8.58 -15.67 9.81
C ARG A 248 -9.78 -14.99 9.14
N LEU A 249 -10.48 -15.69 8.24
CA LEU A 249 -11.75 -15.24 7.68
C LEU A 249 -12.92 -15.34 8.69
N ALA A 250 -12.84 -16.28 9.64
CA ALA A 250 -13.86 -16.53 10.66
C ALA A 250 -13.58 -15.85 12.01
N ALA A 251 -12.30 -15.61 12.35
CA ALA A 251 -11.84 -15.06 13.60
C ALA A 251 -11.20 -13.69 13.38
N THR A 252 -11.81 -12.72 14.07
CA THR A 252 -11.25 -11.47 14.58
C THR A 252 -10.96 -10.34 13.59
N LYS A 253 -11.74 -9.25 13.77
CA LYS A 253 -11.47 -7.83 13.48
C LYS A 253 -10.63 -7.57 12.21
N GLY A 254 -11.33 -7.17 11.14
CA GLY A 254 -10.76 -6.97 9.81
C GLY A 254 -9.37 -6.33 9.82
N ALA A 255 -8.38 -7.08 9.33
CA ALA A 255 -7.00 -6.64 9.07
C ALA A 255 -6.45 -5.62 10.09
N ASP A 256 -5.93 -6.08 11.23
CA ASP A 256 -4.95 -5.40 12.09
C ASP A 256 -4.78 -3.87 11.80
N LEU A 257 -5.61 -3.00 12.41
CA LEU A 257 -5.65 -1.52 12.25
C LEU A 257 -5.20 -0.99 10.87
N GLN A 258 -6.15 -0.71 9.99
CA GLN A 258 -5.93 0.10 8.79
C GLN A 258 -6.13 1.58 9.12
N GLY A 259 -5.29 2.45 8.56
CA GLY A 259 -5.41 3.87 8.84
C GLY A 259 -4.98 4.79 7.71
N TYR A 260 -5.50 6.01 7.79
CA TYR A 260 -5.09 7.14 6.97
C TYR A 260 -4.20 8.08 7.82
N PRO A 261 -2.99 8.46 7.36
CA PRO A 261 -2.13 9.35 8.13
C PRO A 261 -2.71 10.76 8.20
N ARG A 262 -2.86 11.30 9.42
CA ARG A 262 -3.20 12.71 9.62
C ARG A 262 -2.14 13.57 8.93
N LYS A 263 -2.57 14.67 8.30
CA LYS A 263 -1.76 15.50 7.38
C LYS A 263 -1.31 14.78 6.09
N GLY A 264 -2.00 13.71 5.71
CA GLY A 264 -1.78 12.98 4.46
C GLY A 264 -0.46 12.21 4.41
N LEU A 265 -0.16 11.60 3.26
CA LEU A 265 1.03 10.76 3.09
C LEU A 265 2.34 11.49 3.38
N LYS A 266 2.37 12.80 3.16
CA LYS A 266 3.53 13.63 3.49
C LYS A 266 3.96 13.51 4.94
N SER A 267 3.03 13.25 5.88
CA SER A 267 3.39 13.11 7.30
C SER A 267 4.19 11.83 7.57
N VAL A 268 3.86 10.73 6.88
CA VAL A 268 4.63 9.47 6.96
C VAL A 268 6.01 9.66 6.37
N LEU A 269 6.10 10.31 5.20
CA LEU A 269 7.38 10.63 4.59
C LEU A 269 8.24 11.50 5.50
N ASN A 270 7.67 12.58 6.03
CA ASN A 270 8.37 13.51 6.91
C ASN A 270 8.83 12.81 8.19
N ALA A 271 8.03 11.92 8.76
CA ALA A 271 8.43 11.13 9.93
C ALA A 271 9.69 10.30 9.65
N VAL A 272 9.80 9.68 8.47
CA VAL A 272 11.02 8.98 8.04
C VAL A 272 12.18 9.95 7.90
N LEU A 273 11.98 11.05 7.15
CA LEU A 273 13.05 12.02 6.83
C LEU A 273 13.60 12.70 8.08
N TYR A 274 12.75 13.08 9.04
CA TYR A 274 13.19 13.66 10.30
C TYR A 274 13.89 12.66 11.23
N SER A 275 13.72 11.37 10.99
CA SER A 275 14.39 10.31 11.74
C SER A 275 15.76 9.94 11.15
N LEU A 276 16.11 10.48 9.97
CA LEU A 276 17.38 10.18 9.31
C LEU A 276 18.57 10.78 10.09
N PRO A 277 19.57 9.97 10.45
CA PRO A 277 20.84 10.48 10.97
C PRO A 277 21.57 11.33 9.94
N LYS A 278 22.47 12.21 10.41
CA LYS A 278 23.34 13.04 9.56
C LYS A 278 24.29 12.24 8.64
N THR A 279 24.44 10.94 8.89
CA THR A 279 25.23 10.02 8.06
C THR A 279 24.55 9.64 6.74
N VAL A 280 23.29 10.04 6.55
CA VAL A 280 22.56 9.87 5.30
C VAL A 280 22.67 11.14 4.46
N VAL A 281 23.17 11.00 3.24
CA VAL A 281 23.18 12.06 2.24
C VAL A 281 22.16 11.71 1.16
N ILE A 282 21.21 12.61 0.89
CA ILE A 282 20.26 12.45 -0.21
C ILE A 282 20.60 13.48 -1.29
N LYS A 283 20.84 13.02 -2.52
CA LYS A 283 20.98 13.87 -3.70
C LYS A 283 19.76 13.66 -4.63
N THR A 284 19.02 14.73 -4.86
CA THR A 284 17.94 14.81 -5.86
C THR A 284 18.51 15.21 -7.22
N GLU A 285 17.75 15.01 -8.29
CA GLU A 285 18.20 15.27 -9.68
C GLU A 285 19.47 14.50 -10.06
N SER A 286 19.73 13.38 -9.39
CA SER A 286 20.86 12.49 -9.61
C SER A 286 20.34 11.13 -10.10
N GLU A 287 20.06 11.04 -11.40
CA GLU A 287 19.64 9.79 -12.02
C GLU A 287 20.81 8.81 -12.12
N VAL A 288 20.66 7.63 -11.49
CA VAL A 288 21.59 6.52 -11.66
C VAL A 288 21.38 5.91 -13.04
N LYS A 289 22.42 5.98 -13.86
CA LYS A 289 22.44 5.45 -15.22
C LYS A 289 22.86 3.99 -15.22
N ARG A 290 23.86 3.63 -14.40
CA ARG A 290 24.42 2.28 -14.32
C ARG A 290 24.85 1.92 -12.89
N ILE A 291 24.71 0.66 -12.54
CA ILE A 291 25.28 0.02 -11.35
C ILE A 291 26.53 -0.72 -11.81
N LEU A 292 27.65 -0.39 -11.20
CA LEU A 292 28.96 -0.88 -11.59
C LEU A 292 29.23 -2.23 -10.94
N VAL A 293 29.64 -3.20 -11.75
CA VAL A 293 29.96 -4.57 -11.33
C VAL A 293 31.36 -4.92 -11.83
N GLU A 294 32.20 -5.42 -10.93
CA GLU A 294 33.53 -5.94 -11.22
C GLU A 294 33.65 -7.34 -10.62
N GLU A 295 34.09 -8.33 -11.41
CA GLU A 295 34.23 -9.73 -10.97
C GLU A 295 32.96 -10.30 -10.30
N GLY A 296 31.78 -9.89 -10.80
CA GLY A 296 30.48 -10.31 -10.27
C GLY A 296 30.10 -9.66 -8.93
N ARG A 297 30.84 -8.63 -8.48
CA ARG A 297 30.53 -7.86 -7.27
C ARG A 297 30.23 -6.41 -7.61
N VAL A 298 29.25 -5.85 -6.91
CA VAL A 298 28.94 -4.41 -7.02
C VAL A 298 30.10 -3.60 -6.43
N VAL A 299 30.53 -2.58 -7.15
CA VAL A 299 31.59 -1.65 -6.71
C VAL A 299 31.12 -0.21 -6.59
N GLY A 300 29.95 0.11 -7.14
CA GLY A 300 29.41 1.46 -7.10
C GLY A 300 28.28 1.70 -8.10
N VAL A 301 28.03 2.97 -8.39
CA VAL A 301 27.05 3.42 -9.39
C VAL A 301 27.61 4.62 -10.16
N GLU A 302 27.13 4.76 -11.40
CA GLU A 302 27.33 5.91 -12.28
C GLU A 302 26.05 6.75 -12.34
N ALA A 303 26.15 8.05 -12.01
CA ALA A 303 25.03 9.00 -12.09
C ALA A 303 25.47 10.33 -12.74
N ASP A 304 25.48 11.42 -11.96
CA ASP A 304 26.11 12.71 -12.29
C ASP A 304 27.65 12.62 -12.18
N GLU A 305 28.12 11.84 -11.22
CA GLU A 305 29.50 11.44 -11.02
C GLU A 305 29.56 9.93 -10.67
N LEU A 306 30.77 9.43 -10.37
CA LEU A 306 30.97 8.06 -9.93
C LEU A 306 30.94 7.99 -8.40
N TYR A 307 30.12 7.09 -7.86
CA TYR A 307 30.04 6.83 -6.42
C TYR A 307 30.36 5.37 -6.13
N TYR A 308 31.19 5.14 -5.12
CA TYR A 308 31.67 3.79 -4.79
C TYR A 308 31.07 3.27 -3.49
N ALA A 309 30.61 2.01 -3.52
CA ALA A 309 30.13 1.26 -2.37
C ALA A 309 30.10 -0.24 -2.71
N ASP A 310 30.34 -1.10 -1.71
CA ASP A 310 30.26 -2.56 -1.87
C ASP A 310 28.82 -3.09 -1.77
N MET A 311 27.84 -2.20 -1.59
CA MET A 311 26.42 -2.52 -1.46
C MET A 311 25.59 -1.45 -2.16
N VAL A 312 24.71 -1.90 -3.07
CA VAL A 312 23.71 -1.06 -3.73
C VAL A 312 22.32 -1.62 -3.46
N ILE A 313 21.41 -0.77 -3.00
CA ILE A 313 19.99 -1.08 -2.81
C ILE A 313 19.20 -0.40 -3.91
N TYR A 314 18.68 -1.19 -4.84
CA TYR A 314 17.85 -0.67 -5.93
C TYR A 314 16.38 -0.67 -5.53
N THR A 315 15.73 0.50 -5.59
CA THR A 315 14.31 0.68 -5.23
C THR A 315 13.44 1.21 -6.38
N GLY A 316 14.01 1.24 -7.60
CA GLY A 316 13.23 1.47 -8.81
C GLY A 316 12.33 0.29 -9.16
N PHE A 317 11.64 0.38 -10.29
CA PHE A 317 10.84 -0.75 -10.78
C PHE A 317 11.75 -1.95 -11.07
N ALA A 318 11.44 -3.11 -10.50
CA ALA A 318 12.22 -4.33 -10.70
C ALA A 318 12.42 -4.67 -12.19
N LYS A 319 11.40 -4.40 -13.02
CA LYS A 319 11.44 -4.52 -14.48
C LYS A 319 12.52 -3.68 -15.17
N ASN A 320 12.94 -2.57 -14.55
CA ASN A 320 13.95 -1.66 -15.08
C ASN A 320 15.36 -1.99 -14.58
N LEU A 321 15.53 -2.94 -13.66
CA LEU A 321 16.85 -3.32 -13.18
C LEU A 321 17.79 -3.79 -14.30
N PRO A 322 17.34 -4.57 -15.32
CA PRO A 322 18.21 -4.98 -16.43
C PRO A 322 18.72 -3.84 -17.30
N SER A 323 18.11 -2.65 -17.27
CA SER A 323 18.61 -1.50 -18.03
C SER A 323 19.70 -0.71 -17.32
N VAL A 324 19.94 -1.00 -16.03
CA VAL A 324 20.93 -0.31 -15.21
C VAL A 324 22.02 -1.25 -14.66
N VAL A 325 21.93 -2.56 -14.91
CA VAL A 325 22.94 -3.55 -14.51
C VAL A 325 23.26 -4.41 -15.73
N ASP A 326 24.50 -4.37 -16.21
CA ASP A 326 24.90 -5.05 -17.45
C ASP A 326 25.02 -6.58 -17.28
N ASP A 327 25.51 -7.05 -16.13
CA ASP A 327 25.87 -8.46 -15.91
C ASP A 327 24.81 -9.29 -15.14
N LEU A 328 23.52 -9.04 -15.39
CA LEU A 328 22.46 -9.88 -14.80
C LEU A 328 22.35 -11.24 -15.50
N PRO A 329 22.09 -12.34 -14.75
CA PRO A 329 21.77 -13.62 -15.37
C PRO A 329 20.59 -13.49 -16.34
N LYS A 330 20.76 -13.99 -17.57
CA LYS A 330 19.75 -13.85 -18.65
C LYS A 330 18.35 -14.30 -18.23
N SER A 331 18.24 -15.48 -17.58
CA SER A 331 16.96 -16.00 -17.10
C SER A 331 16.32 -15.10 -16.04
N TYR A 332 17.12 -14.43 -15.21
CA TYR A 332 16.62 -13.49 -14.21
C TYR A 332 16.12 -12.21 -14.88
N ALA A 333 16.86 -11.65 -15.84
CA ALA A 333 16.42 -10.50 -16.62
C ALA A 333 15.12 -10.79 -17.40
N GLU A 334 14.99 -11.97 -18.01
CA GLU A 334 13.75 -12.42 -18.68
C GLU A 334 12.57 -12.48 -17.69
N ASN A 335 12.77 -13.00 -16.48
CA ASN A 335 11.74 -13.02 -15.43
C ASN A 335 11.30 -11.60 -15.03
N LEU A 336 12.26 -10.67 -14.86
CA LEU A 336 11.97 -9.28 -14.52
C LEU A 336 11.20 -8.56 -15.64
N ASN A 337 11.59 -8.80 -16.89
CA ASN A 337 10.91 -8.26 -18.07
C ASN A 337 9.46 -8.75 -18.20
N GLY A 338 9.19 -9.97 -17.72
CA GLY A 338 7.85 -10.57 -17.67
C GLY A 338 6.91 -9.94 -16.64
N ILE A 339 7.39 -9.07 -15.74
CA ILE A 339 6.53 -8.40 -14.76
C ILE A 339 5.52 -7.50 -15.48
N ALA A 340 4.25 -7.80 -15.28
CA ALA A 340 3.15 -6.98 -15.79
C ALA A 340 3.07 -5.65 -15.03
N GLN A 341 2.82 -4.57 -15.77
CA GLN A 341 2.54 -3.25 -15.19
C GLN A 341 1.14 -2.81 -15.61
N ALA A 342 0.54 -1.96 -14.78
CA ALA A 342 -0.73 -1.33 -15.05
C ALA A 342 -0.57 0.18 -14.89
N LYS A 343 -1.19 0.95 -15.77
CA LYS A 343 -1.29 2.39 -15.61
C LYS A 343 -2.53 2.71 -14.80
N SER A 344 -2.37 3.66 -13.87
CA SER A 344 -3.48 4.18 -13.07
C SER A 344 -3.62 5.67 -13.30
N LEU A 345 -4.86 6.14 -13.25
CA LEU A 345 -5.21 7.55 -13.30
C LEU A 345 -5.84 7.93 -11.96
N THR A 346 -5.42 9.05 -11.39
CA THR A 346 -6.09 9.64 -10.25
C THR A 346 -6.72 10.98 -10.64
N ILE A 347 -7.95 11.20 -10.19
CA ILE A 347 -8.68 12.47 -10.35
C ILE A 347 -9.03 12.96 -8.94
N TRP A 348 -8.75 14.23 -8.67
CA TRP A 348 -9.05 14.85 -7.39
C TRP A 348 -10.05 15.98 -7.58
N LEU A 349 -11.19 15.89 -6.88
CA LEU A 349 -12.22 16.92 -6.89
C LEU A 349 -12.09 17.78 -5.64
N GLY A 350 -11.67 19.04 -5.83
CA GLY A 350 -11.76 20.09 -4.83
C GLY A 350 -13.13 20.74 -4.88
N LEU A 351 -14.00 20.42 -3.93
CA LEU A 351 -15.40 20.84 -3.90
C LEU A 351 -15.58 22.07 -3.00
N GLU A 352 -16.33 23.07 -3.48
CA GLU A 352 -16.63 24.30 -2.72
C GLU A 352 -17.48 24.06 -1.47
N LYS A 353 -18.22 22.95 -1.44
CA LYS A 353 -19.02 22.51 -0.30
C LYS A 353 -18.86 21.01 -0.12
N LYS A 354 -19.15 20.53 1.09
CA LYS A 354 -19.28 19.10 1.35
C LYS A 354 -20.54 18.55 0.66
N LEU A 355 -20.42 17.40 0.00
CA LEU A 355 -21.54 16.68 -0.59
C LEU A 355 -21.93 15.49 0.30
N ASP A 356 -23.24 15.30 0.51
CA ASP A 356 -23.76 14.21 1.33
C ASP A 356 -23.39 12.83 0.73
N ALA A 357 -23.30 12.75 -0.60
CA ALA A 357 -22.87 11.55 -1.32
C ALA A 357 -21.49 11.04 -0.88
N PHE A 358 -20.60 11.95 -0.46
CA PHE A 358 -19.24 11.66 0.00
C PHE A 358 -19.07 11.84 1.52
N ASN A 359 -20.16 11.85 2.29
CA ASN A 359 -20.11 12.00 3.74
C ASN A 359 -19.95 10.65 4.46
N TYR A 360 -18.81 9.99 4.23
CA TYR A 360 -18.45 8.72 4.87
C TYR A 360 -16.95 8.66 5.20
N ILE A 361 -16.59 7.86 6.19
CA ILE A 361 -15.20 7.46 6.48
C ILE A 361 -14.96 6.09 5.84
N GLY A 362 -13.96 5.99 4.97
CA GLY A 362 -13.74 4.79 4.19
C GLY A 362 -13.31 5.04 2.76
N SER A 363 -13.45 3.97 1.99
CA SER A 363 -13.30 3.97 0.54
C SER A 363 -14.55 3.39 -0.11
N GLU A 364 -14.89 3.92 -1.27
CA GLU A 364 -15.98 3.45 -2.11
C GLU A 364 -15.44 2.77 -3.37
N VAL A 365 -16.12 1.72 -3.78
CA VAL A 365 -15.91 1.02 -5.04
C VAL A 365 -17.14 1.19 -5.91
N TRP A 366 -16.93 1.72 -7.11
CA TRP A 366 -17.89 1.64 -8.21
C TRP A 366 -17.40 0.57 -9.19
N PHE A 367 -18.29 -0.32 -9.63
CA PHE A 367 -17.90 -1.50 -10.41
C PHE A 367 -18.72 -1.73 -11.68
N ARG A 368 -19.61 -0.80 -12.06
CA ARG A 368 -20.31 -0.85 -13.36
C ARG A 368 -19.66 0.10 -14.36
N ASP A 369 -19.67 -0.23 -15.65
CA ASP A 369 -19.35 0.70 -16.74
C ASP A 369 -18.17 1.66 -16.48
N ASN A 370 -17.01 1.07 -16.14
CA ASN A 370 -15.74 1.68 -15.71
C ASN A 370 -15.59 1.75 -14.18
N SER A 371 -14.73 0.91 -13.62
CA SER A 371 -14.55 0.85 -12.18
C SER A 371 -13.71 2.01 -11.65
N TYR A 372 -14.07 2.51 -10.47
CA TYR A 372 -13.25 3.44 -9.72
C TYR A 372 -13.19 3.10 -8.25
N TRP A 373 -12.15 3.61 -7.62
CA TRP A 373 -12.01 3.69 -6.18
C TRP A 373 -12.12 5.14 -5.73
N ALA A 374 -13.06 5.49 -4.86
CA ALA A 374 -13.25 6.86 -4.38
C ALA A 374 -12.96 7.00 -2.89
N MET A 375 -12.41 8.15 -2.49
CA MET A 375 -12.08 8.43 -1.11
C MET A 375 -12.15 9.93 -0.78
N PRO A 376 -13.03 10.34 0.16
CA PRO A 376 -13.11 11.71 0.64
C PRO A 376 -12.09 11.98 1.77
N ILE A 377 -10.83 12.31 1.42
CA ILE A 377 -9.74 12.37 2.42
C ILE A 377 -9.92 13.45 3.49
N THR A 378 -10.64 14.52 3.18
CA THR A 378 -10.96 15.57 4.14
C THR A 378 -11.88 15.12 5.26
N ASN A 379 -12.51 13.95 5.12
CA ASN A 379 -13.31 13.37 6.20
C ASN A 379 -12.42 12.74 7.28
N TYR A 380 -11.22 12.26 6.94
CA TYR A 380 -10.21 11.86 7.93
C TYR A 380 -9.54 13.08 8.55
N ASP A 381 -9.12 14.04 7.72
CA ASP A 381 -8.45 15.25 8.16
C ASP A 381 -8.93 16.48 7.38
N SER A 382 -9.78 17.28 8.03
CA SER A 382 -10.34 18.51 7.43
C SER A 382 -9.29 19.55 7.04
N SER A 383 -8.05 19.46 7.54
CA SER A 383 -6.99 20.41 7.20
C SER A 383 -6.36 20.17 5.82
N LEU A 384 -6.77 19.13 5.11
CA LEU A 384 -6.33 18.82 3.74
C LEU A 384 -7.07 19.65 2.68
N ALA A 385 -8.05 20.46 3.07
CA ALA A 385 -8.74 21.40 2.20
C ALA A 385 -8.92 22.75 2.90
N PRO A 386 -9.23 23.82 2.12
CA PRO A 386 -9.67 25.08 2.69
C PRO A 386 -10.90 24.89 3.58
N LYS A 387 -11.12 25.84 4.49
CA LYS A 387 -12.25 25.80 5.42
C LYS A 387 -13.58 25.60 4.67
N ASP A 388 -14.41 24.71 5.19
CA ASP A 388 -15.75 24.36 4.69
C ASP A 388 -15.79 23.69 3.29
N LYS A 389 -14.63 23.42 2.67
CA LYS A 389 -14.50 22.69 1.41
C LYS A 389 -14.27 21.18 1.63
N GLN A 390 -14.35 20.40 0.56
CA GLN A 390 -14.14 18.95 0.58
C GLN A 390 -13.17 18.52 -0.52
N LEU A 391 -12.36 17.49 -0.27
CA LEU A 391 -11.45 16.91 -1.25
C LEU A 391 -11.73 15.41 -1.38
N VAL A 392 -12.03 14.99 -2.60
CA VAL A 392 -12.36 13.59 -2.93
C VAL A 392 -11.45 13.10 -4.03
N GLY A 393 -10.71 12.03 -3.77
CA GLY A 393 -9.83 11.36 -4.74
C GLY A 393 -10.52 10.17 -5.38
N PHE A 394 -10.31 9.98 -6.67
CA PHE A 394 -10.79 8.87 -7.47
C PHE A 394 -9.62 8.19 -8.17
N GLY A 395 -9.52 6.87 -8.08
CA GLY A 395 -8.51 6.05 -8.74
C GLY A 395 -9.12 5.12 -9.78
N PHE A 396 -8.51 5.08 -10.96
CA PHE A 396 -8.91 4.24 -12.08
C PHE A 396 -7.72 3.41 -12.56
N VAL A 397 -7.97 2.18 -13.02
CA VAL A 397 -7.04 1.48 -13.90
C VAL A 397 -7.42 1.80 -15.33
N ILE A 398 -6.48 2.31 -16.12
CA ILE A 398 -6.74 2.78 -17.49
C ILE A 398 -6.22 1.81 -18.53
N ASP A 399 -6.87 1.79 -19.69
CA ASP A 399 -6.44 1.00 -20.84
C ASP A 399 -5.23 1.67 -21.52
N GLU A 400 -4.09 1.00 -21.47
CA GLU A 400 -2.84 1.52 -22.04
C GLU A 400 -2.85 1.65 -23.57
N ASN A 401 -3.82 1.02 -24.24
CA ASN A 401 -4.02 1.14 -25.69
C ASN A 401 -4.85 2.37 -26.07
N LYS A 402 -5.38 3.11 -25.09
CA LYS A 402 -6.18 4.32 -25.29
C LYS A 402 -5.39 5.55 -24.91
N THR A 403 -5.82 6.70 -25.45
CA THR A 403 -5.20 7.98 -25.13
C THR A 403 -5.57 8.42 -23.72
N GLU A 404 -4.63 9.08 -23.03
CA GLU A 404 -4.86 9.63 -21.69
C GLU A 404 -6.06 10.58 -21.64
N GLN A 405 -6.26 11.38 -22.70
CA GLN A 405 -7.40 12.29 -22.82
C GLN A 405 -8.73 11.52 -22.87
N SER A 406 -8.79 10.40 -23.61
CA SER A 406 -9.99 9.56 -23.69
C SER A 406 -10.32 8.92 -22.35
N GLU A 407 -9.31 8.35 -21.69
CA GLU A 407 -9.49 7.71 -20.38
C GLU A 407 -9.84 8.72 -19.29
N THR A 408 -9.27 9.93 -19.35
CA THR A 408 -9.63 11.05 -18.46
C THR A 408 -11.07 11.48 -18.65
N LYS A 409 -11.52 11.67 -19.90
CA LYS A 409 -12.92 12.00 -20.20
C LYS A 409 -13.87 10.93 -19.67
N LYS A 410 -13.55 9.66 -19.94
CA LYS A 410 -14.33 8.51 -19.45
C LYS A 410 -14.40 8.48 -17.92
N ALA A 411 -13.29 8.74 -17.24
CA ALA A 411 -13.25 8.81 -15.79
C ALA A 411 -14.15 9.93 -15.23
N TYR A 412 -14.10 11.13 -15.79
CA TYR A 412 -15.02 12.22 -15.42
C TYR A 412 -16.49 11.87 -15.65
N GLU A 413 -16.83 11.27 -16.80
CA GLU A 413 -18.19 10.81 -17.08
C GLU A 413 -18.65 9.75 -16.05
N THR A 414 -17.77 8.84 -15.64
CA THR A 414 -18.07 7.86 -14.59
C THR A 414 -18.32 8.52 -13.23
N ILE A 415 -17.49 9.49 -12.84
CA ILE A 415 -17.67 10.22 -11.57
C ILE A 415 -19.00 10.98 -11.58
N TYR A 416 -19.26 11.73 -12.65
CA TYR A 416 -20.51 12.48 -12.82
C TYR A 416 -21.73 11.55 -12.78
N ARG A 417 -21.67 10.42 -13.49
CA ARG A 417 -22.72 9.41 -13.42
C ARG A 417 -22.84 8.83 -12.03
N GLY A 418 -21.76 8.71 -11.24
CA GLY A 418 -21.74 8.19 -9.89
C GLY A 418 -22.48 9.05 -8.86
N ASP A 419 -22.62 10.36 -9.12
CA ASP A 419 -23.23 11.32 -8.21
C ASP A 419 -24.75 11.13 -8.09
N PRO A 420 -25.27 10.82 -6.87
CA PRO A 420 -26.71 10.72 -6.62
C PRO A 420 -27.49 12.03 -6.81
N GLU A 421 -26.87 13.21 -6.60
CA GLU A 421 -27.57 14.51 -6.68
C GLU A 421 -27.90 14.88 -8.13
N ASP A 422 -26.96 14.68 -9.07
CA ASP A 422 -27.19 14.97 -10.50
C ASP A 422 -28.07 13.91 -11.19
N ARG A 423 -28.16 12.69 -10.66
CA ARG A 423 -29.12 11.70 -11.15
C ARG A 423 -30.59 12.10 -10.95
N LYS A 424 -30.89 12.89 -9.91
CA LYS A 424 -32.24 13.49 -9.76
C LYS A 424 -32.51 14.56 -10.82
N ALA A 425 -31.49 15.26 -11.30
CA ALA A 425 -31.61 16.25 -12.37
C ALA A 425 -31.75 15.60 -13.77
N CYS A 426 -31.06 14.47 -14.01
CA CYS A 426 -31.16 13.73 -15.27
C CYS A 426 -32.43 12.85 -15.40
N GLY A 427 -33.22 12.68 -14.34
CA GLY A 427 -34.52 12.00 -14.39
C GLY A 427 -35.65 12.73 -15.13
N ALA A 428 -35.35 13.84 -15.82
CA ALA A 428 -36.31 14.64 -16.59
C ALA A 428 -36.03 14.70 -18.11
N ALA A 429 -35.06 13.94 -18.62
CA ALA A 429 -34.82 13.85 -20.06
C ALA A 429 -34.32 12.45 -20.44
N ALA A 430 -35.27 11.53 -20.64
CA ALA A 430 -35.09 10.30 -21.41
C ALA A 430 -35.64 10.53 -22.82
#